data_AF-A0A249MZ08-F1
#
_entry.id   AF-A0A249MZ08-F1
#
_cell.length_a   1.000
_cell.length_b   1.000
_cell.length_c   1.000
_cell.angle_alpha   90.00
_cell.angle_beta   90.00
_cell.angle_gamma   90.00
#
_symmetry.space_group_name_H-M   'P 1'
#
loop_
_entity.id
_entity.type
_entity.pdbx_description
1 polymer ?
#
loop_
_entity_poly.entity_id
_entity_poly.type
_entity_poly.pdbx_seq_one_letter_code
_entity_poly.pdbx_strand_id
1 'polypeptide(L)' 'MEAMHDKRALAVGLIRKAVQLLEQAGDKAGAATTQAALAAMLLTQPLAGLEIEPDAASLIVAMPLGPLA' A
#
# COMPACT_ATOMS: atom_id res chain seq x y z
N MET A 1 -15.56 4.34 -13.21
CA MET A 1 -15.28 3.11 -12.44
C MET A 1 -13.77 2.86 -12.29
N GLU A 2 -12.94 3.24 -13.28
CA GLU A 2 -11.47 3.05 -13.26
C GLU A 2 -10.73 3.71 -12.08
N ALA A 3 -11.02 4.98 -11.76
CA ALA A 3 -10.28 5.71 -10.71
C ALA A 3 -10.37 5.11 -9.28
N MET A 4 -11.36 4.27 -9.00
CA MET A 4 -11.48 3.59 -7.70
C MET A 4 -10.57 2.35 -7.62
N HIS A 5 -10.33 1.69 -8.75
CA HIS A 5 -9.45 0.53 -8.84
C HIS A 5 -7.99 0.95 -8.64
N ASP A 6 -7.59 2.09 -9.21
CA ASP A 6 -6.24 2.66 -9.05
C ASP A 6 -5.94 3.04 -7.60
N LYS A 7 -6.91 3.63 -6.89
CA LYS A 7 -6.75 3.99 -5.46
C LYS A 7 -6.58 2.77 -4.56
N ARG A 8 -7.27 1.67 -4.86
CA ARG A 8 -7.16 0.43 -4.09
C ARG A 8 -5.81 -0.25 -4.32
N ALA A 9 -5.38 -0.34 -5.58
CA ALA A 9 -4.07 -0.88 -5.92
C ALA A 9 -2.95 -0.08 -5.26
N LEU A 10 -3.09 1.26 -5.23
CA LEU A 10 -2.19 2.15 -4.53
C LEU A 10 -2.17 1.90 -3.02
N ALA A 11 -3.34 1.81 -2.38
CA ALA A 11 -3.43 1.53 -0.95
C ALA A 11 -2.77 0.19 -0.58
N VAL A 12 -2.94 -0.85 -1.38
CA VAL A 12 -2.27 -2.13 -1.16
C VAL A 12 -0.76 -2.02 -1.32
N GLY A 13 -0.27 -1.33 -2.35
CA GLY A 13 1.16 -1.06 -2.51
C GLY A 13 1.75 -0.34 -1.29
N LEU A 14 1.05 0.68 -0.76
CA LEU A 14 1.48 1.42 0.43
C LEU A 14 1.49 0.56 1.70
N ILE A 15 0.46 -0.27 1.92
CA ILE A 15 0.42 -1.17 3.08
C ILE A 15 1.55 -2.21 2.99
N ARG A 16 1.82 -2.76 1.81
CA ARG A 16 2.97 -3.65 1.58
C ARG A 16 4.30 -2.93 1.86
N LYS A 17 4.43 -1.65 1.51
CA LYS A 17 5.63 -0.86 1.85
C LYS A 17 5.76 -0.68 3.37
N ALA A 18 4.67 -0.37 4.06
CA ALA A 18 4.66 -0.21 5.52
C ALA A 18 5.15 -1.49 6.23
N VAL A 19 4.71 -2.67 5.78
CA VAL A 19 5.21 -3.96 6.29
C VAL A 19 6.73 -4.08 6.13
N GLN A 20 7.27 -3.80 4.95
CA GLN A 20 8.73 -3.85 4.71
C GLN A 20 9.49 -2.92 5.64
N LEU A 21 8.98 -1.69 5.87
CA LEU A 21 9.61 -0.72 6.77
C LEU A 21 9.59 -1.19 8.24
N LEU A 22 8.46 -1.77 8.68
CA LEU A 22 8.33 -2.31 10.04
C LEU A 22 9.26 -3.50 10.26
N GLU A 23 9.40 -4.39 9.29
CA GLU A 23 10.36 -5.49 9.32
C GLU A 23 11.82 -4.98 9.39
N GLN A 24 12.17 -3.96 8.59
CA GLN A 24 13.48 -3.33 8.62
C GLN A 24 13.77 -2.62 9.95
N ALA A 25 12.75 -2.03 10.57
CA ALA A 25 12.86 -1.42 11.89
C ALA A 25 12.93 -2.45 13.04
N GLY A 26 12.73 -3.75 12.76
CA GLY A 26 12.68 -4.82 13.75
C GLY A 26 11.35 -4.94 14.49
N ASP A 27 10.33 -4.15 14.11
CA ASP A 27 8.99 -4.22 14.68
C ASP A 27 8.16 -5.34 14.03
N LYS A 28 8.44 -6.56 14.49
CA LYS A 28 7.76 -7.78 14.02
C LYS A 28 6.28 -7.79 14.37
N ALA A 29 5.90 -7.20 15.50
CA ALA A 29 4.52 -7.16 15.95
C ALA A 29 3.70 -6.22 15.04
N GLY A 30 4.22 -5.02 14.79
CA GLY A 30 3.62 -4.07 13.85
C GLY A 30 3.49 -4.65 12.44
N ALA A 31 4.54 -5.32 11.94
CA ALA A 31 4.50 -5.97 10.63
C ALA A 31 3.39 -7.03 10.55
N ALA A 32 3.27 -7.90 11.56
CA ALA A 32 2.23 -8.93 11.61
C ALA A 32 0.82 -8.36 11.68
N THR A 33 0.59 -7.34 12.52
CA THR A 33 -0.72 -6.65 12.61
C THR A 33 -1.08 -6.01 11.27
N THR A 34 -0.12 -5.37 10.61
CA THR A 34 -0.33 -4.71 9.32
C THR A 34 -0.61 -5.73 8.20
N GLN A 35 0.09 -6.86 8.18
CA GLN A 35 -0.20 -7.96 7.26
C GLN A 35 -1.59 -8.56 7.49
N ALA A 36 -2.01 -8.74 8.75
CA ALA A 36 -3.34 -9.25 9.07
C ALA A 36 -4.45 -8.30 8.58
N ALA A 37 -4.26 -6.99 8.74
CA ALA A 37 -5.19 -5.99 8.22
C ALA A 37 -5.28 -6.03 6.69
N LEU A 38 -4.13 -6.18 6.00
CA LEU A 38 -4.10 -6.35 4.54
C LEU A 38 -4.86 -7.61 4.11
N ALA A 39 -4.63 -8.74 4.77
CA ALA A 39 -5.30 -10.00 4.46
C ALA A 39 -6.83 -9.87 4.65
N ALA A 40 -7.29 -9.27 5.74
CA ALA A 40 -8.71 -9.04 5.98
C ALA A 40 -9.35 -8.15 4.88
N MET A 41 -8.64 -7.11 4.44
CA MET A 41 -9.09 -6.25 3.34
C MET A 41 -9.19 -6.99 2.00
N LEU A 42 -8.25 -7.89 1.70
CA LEU A 42 -8.23 -8.64 0.44
C LEU A 42 -9.24 -9.79 0.42
N LEU A 43 -9.54 -10.41 1.57
CA LEU A 43 -10.57 -11.44 1.68
C LEU A 43 -11.98 -10.88 1.43
N THR A 44 -12.25 -9.67 1.94
CA THR A 44 -13.55 -9.01 1.77
C THR A 44 -13.76 -8.53 0.35
N GLN A 45 -12.70 -8.07 -0.31
CA GLN A 45 -12.75 -7.67 -1.71
C GLN A 45 -11.37 -7.91 -2.36
N PRO A 46 -11.24 -8.98 -3.15
CA PRO A 46 -9.99 -9.28 -3.83
C PRO A 46 -9.56 -8.15 -4.76
N LEU A 47 -8.25 -7.98 -4.94
CA LEU A 47 -7.75 -7.10 -5.99
C LEU A 47 -7.96 -7.77 -7.34
N ALA A 48 -8.75 -7.14 -8.20
CA ALA A 48 -8.92 -7.56 -9.58
C ALA A 48 -8.04 -6.68 -10.48
N GLY A 49 -7.02 -7.26 -11.11
CA GLY A 49 -6.16 -6.57 -12.07
C GLY A 49 -4.81 -6.11 -11.50
N LEU A 50 -4.42 -4.88 -11.85
CA LEU A 50 -3.07 -4.33 -11.66
C LEU A 50 -2.69 -4.20 -10.17
N GLU A 51 -1.64 -4.88 -9.74
CA GLU A 51 -0.97 -4.57 -8.47
C GLU A 51 0.06 -3.45 -8.71
N ILE A 52 0.10 -2.47 -7.81
CA ILE A 52 1.16 -1.46 -7.80
C ILE A 52 2.25 -1.94 -6.85
N GLU A 53 3.48 -2.04 -7.35
CA GLU A 53 4.64 -2.41 -6.55
C GLU A 53 4.84 -1.43 -5.38
N PRO A 54 5.30 -1.88 -4.20
CA PRO A 54 5.39 -1.04 -3.00
C PRO A 54 6.24 0.23 -3.17
N ASP A 55 7.34 0.14 -3.91
CA ASP A 55 8.21 1.29 -4.18
C ASP A 55 7.56 2.27 -5.15
N ALA A 56 6.89 1.76 -6.20
CA ALA A 56 6.12 2.60 -7.11
C ALA A 56 4.96 3.32 -6.39
N ALA A 57 4.26 2.64 -5.49
CA ALA A 57 3.20 3.23 -4.67
C ALA A 57 3.73 4.39 -3.80
N SER A 58 4.92 4.21 -3.23
CA SER A 58 5.59 5.24 -2.43
C SER A 58 5.96 6.46 -3.27
N LEU A 59 6.46 6.25 -4.48
CA LEU A 59 6.80 7.33 -5.41
C LEU A 59 5.57 8.11 -5.87
N ILE A 60 4.46 7.42 -6.16
CA ILE A 60 3.19 8.05 -6.60
C ILE A 60 2.68 9.05 -5.55
N VAL A 61 2.77 8.71 -4.25
CA VAL A 61 2.34 9.61 -3.17
C VAL A 61 3.39 10.63 -2.75
N ALA A 62 4.67 10.35 -3.01
CA ALA A 62 5.77 11.27 -2.74
C ALA A 62 5.85 12.39 -3.80
N MET A 63 5.15 12.28 -4.92
CA MET A 63 5.01 13.38 -5.87
C MET A 63 4.27 14.54 -5.18
N PRO A 64 4.89 15.73 -5.07
CA PRO A 64 4.20 16.89 -4.52
C PRO A 64 2.95 17.17 -5.35
N LEU A 65 1.81 17.37 -4.69
CA LEU A 65 0.50 17.63 -5.32
C LEU A 65 0.39 19.01 -6.00
N GLY A 66 1.52 19.64 -6.35
CA GLY A 66 1.61 20.95 -6.97
C GLY A 66 3.03 21.47 -6.88
N PRO A 67 3.40 22.49 -7.67
CA PRO A 67 4.68 23.14 -7.52
C PRO A 67 4.80 23.71 -6.10
N LEU A 68 6.01 23.65 -5.54
CA LEU A 68 6.42 24.50 -4.42
C LEU A 68 6.34 25.95 -4.93
N ALA A 69 5.20 26.61 -4.74
CA ALA A 69 4.97 28.00 -5.08
C ALA A 69 4.32 28.72 -3.90
#